data_AF-A0A2D8MJK1-F1
#
_entry.id   AF-A0A2D8MJK1-F1
#
_cell.length_a   1.000
_cell.length_b   1.000
_cell.length_c   1.000
_cell.angle_alpha   90.00
_cell.angle_beta   90.00
_cell.angle_gamma   90.00
#
_symmetry.space_group_name_H-M   'P 1'
#
loop_
_entity.id
_entity.type
_entity.pdbx_description
1 polymer ?
#
loop_
_entity_poly.entity_id
_entity_poly.type
_entity_poly.pdbx_seq_one_letter_code
_entity_poly.pdbx_strand_id
1 'polypeptide(L)'
;MAASRENLYKAHVKNLRAVEVSFERIMRELNDCLARGDDKTADALTKTTMLLLGAWAENRLRKLAFEPNGFSEHEREMVGAATSQIDSWKKAIEIGFRKRYHVPRADLNTSLPVTARSHYQTLIVILDDNLKPIIEIRNKLAHGQWSRTLNNANDDFSQEMMSRISTENALTVKFKKRLLNYLAQLIQDLVAGNAAFERDFDLHFTNLEHAKRDIDNRPYSSWLMSMQKKYQSGRKARTR
;
A
#
# COMPACT_ATOMS: atom_id res chain seq x y z
N MET A 1 29.74 4.95 15.44
CA MET A 1 29.55 5.69 14.17
C MET A 1 28.15 5.44 13.66
N ALA A 2 27.45 6.46 13.17
CA ALA A 2 26.16 6.27 12.51
C ALA A 2 26.35 5.52 11.18
N ALA A 3 25.35 4.74 10.75
CA ALA A 3 25.41 4.03 9.47
C ALA A 3 25.38 5.02 8.29
N SER A 4 26.15 4.74 7.23
CA SER A 4 26.14 5.56 6.01
C SER A 4 24.78 5.52 5.30
N ARG A 5 24.49 6.52 4.47
CA ARG A 5 23.26 6.57 3.64
C ARG A 5 23.09 5.30 2.80
N GLU A 6 24.18 4.83 2.20
CA GLU A 6 24.16 3.62 1.37
C GLU A 6 23.82 2.37 2.20
N ASN A 7 24.37 2.25 3.42
CA ASN A 7 24.07 1.15 4.32
C ASN A 7 22.61 1.19 4.80
N LEU A 8 22.07 2.37 5.07
CA LEU A 8 20.66 2.57 5.42
C LEU A 8 19.74 2.21 4.26
N TYR A 9 20.07 2.64 3.03
CA TYR A 9 19.33 2.24 1.83
C TYR A 9 19.32 0.71 1.66
N LYS A 10 20.49 0.07 1.75
CA LYS A 10 20.63 -1.40 1.69
C LYS A 10 19.80 -2.10 2.77
N ALA A 11 19.75 -1.55 3.99
CA ALA A 11 18.92 -2.09 5.06
C ALA A 11 17.42 -1.98 4.73
N HIS A 12 16.95 -0.83 4.22
CA HIS A 12 15.56 -0.66 3.81
C HIS A 12 15.17 -1.60 2.65
N VAL A 13 16.06 -1.81 1.68
CA VAL A 13 15.85 -2.78 0.59
C VAL A 13 15.70 -4.20 1.15
N LYS A 14 16.59 -4.62 2.05
CA LYS A 14 16.52 -5.96 2.68
C LYS A 14 15.23 -6.14 3.48
N ASN A 15 14.85 -5.16 4.30
CA ASN A 15 13.64 -5.21 5.11
C ASN A 15 12.39 -5.26 4.25
N LEU A 16 12.31 -4.41 3.22
CA LEU A 16 11.20 -4.41 2.27
C LEU A 16 11.06 -5.77 1.58
N ARG A 17 12.18 -6.36 1.14
CA ARG A 17 12.19 -7.67 0.49
C ARG A 17 11.75 -8.79 1.44
N ALA A 18 12.17 -8.76 2.70
CA ALA A 18 11.76 -9.74 3.71
C ALA A 18 10.25 -9.69 3.99
N VAL A 19 9.68 -8.48 4.10
CA VAL A 19 8.22 -8.30 4.26
C VAL A 19 7.48 -8.76 3.02
N GLU A 20 7.98 -8.44 1.82
CA GLU A 20 7.36 -8.84 0.55
C GLU A 20 7.34 -10.36 0.37
N VAL A 21 8.45 -11.05 0.63
CA VAL A 21 8.52 -12.51 0.56
C VAL A 21 7.57 -13.15 1.58
N SER A 22 7.49 -12.61 2.79
CA SER A 22 6.54 -13.07 3.81
C SER A 22 5.10 -12.88 3.35
N PHE A 23 4.76 -11.70 2.84
CA PHE A 23 3.44 -11.39 2.31
C PHE A 23 3.04 -12.36 1.19
N GLU A 24 3.91 -12.60 0.20
CA GLU A 24 3.63 -13.51 -0.91
C GLU A 24 3.40 -14.95 -0.47
N ARG A 25 4.17 -15.44 0.52
CA ARG A 25 4.02 -16.79 1.08
C ARG A 25 2.70 -16.94 1.83
N ILE A 26 2.38 -16.00 2.73
CA ILE A 26 1.12 -16.02 3.49
C ILE A 26 -0.08 -15.84 2.56
N MET A 27 0.01 -14.97 1.55
CA MET A 27 -1.04 -14.81 0.54
C MET A 27 -1.26 -16.08 -0.28
N ARG A 28 -0.23 -16.89 -0.50
CA ARG A 28 -0.37 -18.19 -1.17
C ARG A 28 -1.14 -19.17 -0.29
N GLU A 29 -0.71 -19.32 0.97
CA GLU A 29 -1.40 -20.19 1.93
C GLU A 29 -2.85 -19.76 2.14
N LEU A 30 -3.12 -18.46 2.21
CA LEU A 30 -4.47 -17.90 2.29
C LEU A 30 -5.34 -18.35 1.12
N ASN A 31 -4.83 -18.27 -0.12
CA ASN A 31 -5.58 -18.73 -1.29
C ASN A 31 -5.84 -20.24 -1.22
N ASP A 32 -4.86 -21.03 -0.76
CA ASP A 32 -5.02 -22.48 -0.64
C ASP A 32 -6.04 -22.85 0.45
N CYS A 33 -6.07 -22.15 1.59
CA CYS A 33 -7.10 -22.30 2.62
C CYS A 33 -8.50 -21.97 2.06
N LEU A 34 -8.64 -20.84 1.38
CA LEU A 34 -9.90 -20.42 0.77
C LEU A 34 -10.38 -21.40 -0.31
N ALA A 35 -9.47 -21.95 -1.11
CA ALA A 35 -9.77 -22.96 -2.12
C ALA A 35 -10.27 -24.27 -1.49
N ARG A 36 -9.78 -24.60 -0.29
CA ARG A 36 -10.17 -25.76 0.52
C ARG A 36 -11.45 -25.54 1.34
N GLY A 37 -11.89 -24.29 1.51
CA GLY A 37 -13.01 -23.94 2.39
C GLY A 37 -12.65 -23.90 3.88
N ASP A 38 -11.37 -23.67 4.22
CA ASP A 38 -10.92 -23.46 5.60
C ASP A 38 -11.04 -21.97 5.98
N ASP A 39 -12.26 -21.57 6.32
CA ASP A 39 -12.60 -20.17 6.57
C ASP A 39 -11.93 -19.60 7.84
N LYS A 40 -11.72 -20.44 8.87
CA LYS A 40 -11.09 -20.01 10.13
C LYS A 40 -9.63 -19.65 9.91
N THR A 41 -8.88 -20.52 9.23
CA THR A 41 -7.48 -20.23 8.90
C THR A 41 -7.40 -19.08 7.90
N ALA A 42 -8.31 -19.02 6.93
CA ALA A 42 -8.35 -17.92 5.97
C ALA A 42 -8.60 -16.55 6.62
N ASP A 43 -9.45 -16.45 7.63
CA ASP A 43 -9.67 -15.21 8.39
C ASP A 43 -8.39 -14.75 9.11
N ALA A 44 -7.72 -15.66 9.83
CA ALA A 44 -6.46 -15.36 10.51
C ALA A 44 -5.35 -14.94 9.52
N LEU A 45 -5.24 -15.63 8.39
CA LEU A 45 -4.27 -15.30 7.34
C LEU A 45 -4.62 -13.97 6.65
N THR A 46 -5.90 -13.66 6.43
CA THR A 46 -6.33 -12.37 5.85
C THR A 46 -5.87 -11.21 6.74
N LYS A 47 -6.13 -11.28 8.06
CA LYS A 47 -5.64 -10.28 9.02
C LYS A 47 -4.12 -10.19 9.02
N THR A 48 -3.43 -11.33 8.98
CA THR A 48 -1.96 -11.37 8.88
C THR A 48 -1.45 -10.66 7.62
N THR A 49 -2.10 -10.87 6.48
CA THR A 49 -1.71 -10.20 5.22
C THR A 49 -1.99 -8.70 5.24
N MET A 50 -3.06 -8.25 5.91
CA MET A 50 -3.31 -6.82 6.13
C MET A 50 -2.25 -6.18 7.03
N LEU A 51 -1.84 -6.86 8.10
CA LEU A 51 -0.74 -6.43 8.96
C LEU A 51 0.56 -6.29 8.16
N LEU A 52 0.90 -7.31 7.35
CA LEU A 52 2.08 -7.29 6.48
C LEU A 52 2.00 -6.22 5.40
N LEU A 53 0.81 -5.94 4.85
CA LEU A 53 0.61 -4.91 3.84
C LEU A 53 0.89 -3.51 4.39
N GLY A 54 0.42 -3.19 5.60
CA GLY A 54 0.75 -1.92 6.23
C GLY A 54 2.24 -1.81 6.60
N ALA A 55 2.84 -2.89 7.10
CA ALA A 55 4.29 -2.94 7.35
C ALA A 55 5.09 -2.76 6.04
N TRP A 56 4.61 -3.33 4.94
CA TRP A 56 5.20 -3.16 3.62
C TRP A 56 5.11 -1.70 3.17
N ALA A 57 3.97 -1.04 3.36
CA ALA A 57 3.77 0.36 2.98
C ALA A 57 4.76 1.29 3.69
N GLU A 58 4.94 1.13 5.01
CA GLU A 58 5.92 1.91 5.77
C GLU A 58 7.36 1.66 5.31
N ASN A 59 7.75 0.40 5.13
CA ASN A 59 9.09 0.06 4.65
C ASN A 59 9.32 0.55 3.22
N ARG A 60 8.29 0.55 2.37
CA ARG A 60 8.37 1.04 1.00
C ARG A 60 8.65 2.54 0.97
N LEU A 61 7.94 3.33 1.79
CA LEU A 61 8.20 4.76 1.89
C LEU A 61 9.62 5.05 2.42
N ARG A 62 10.07 4.30 3.43
CA ARG A 62 11.45 4.44 3.93
C ARG A 62 12.49 4.12 2.85
N LYS A 63 12.30 3.04 2.09
CA LYS A 63 13.18 2.70 0.96
C LYS A 63 13.23 3.85 -0.06
N LEU A 64 12.06 4.36 -0.45
CA LEU A 64 11.89 5.46 -1.40
C LEU A 64 12.59 6.75 -0.93
N ALA A 65 12.45 7.09 0.36
CA ALA A 65 13.09 8.26 0.96
C ALA A 65 14.63 8.20 0.89
N PHE A 66 15.20 7.01 0.76
CA PHE A 66 16.64 6.78 0.67
C PHE A 66 17.12 6.46 -0.75
N GLU A 67 16.24 6.47 -1.76
CA GLU A 67 16.62 6.13 -3.13
C GLU A 67 17.76 7.00 -3.63
N PRO A 68 18.74 6.43 -4.35
CA PRO A 68 19.71 7.22 -5.10
C PRO A 68 18.99 8.15 -6.09
N ASN A 69 19.43 9.41 -6.17
CA ASN A 69 18.86 10.43 -7.05
C ASN A 69 17.36 10.76 -6.84
N GLY A 70 16.76 10.29 -5.73
CA GLY A 70 15.40 10.64 -5.34
C GLY A 70 15.36 11.90 -4.48
N PHE A 71 14.99 11.73 -3.22
CA PHE A 71 14.97 12.83 -2.25
C PHE A 71 16.39 13.25 -1.82
N SER A 72 16.55 14.56 -1.63
CA SER A 72 17.67 15.16 -0.90
C SER A 72 17.57 14.86 0.60
N GLU A 73 18.63 15.16 1.34
CA GLU A 73 18.66 14.96 2.79
C GLU A 73 17.57 15.77 3.51
N HIS A 74 17.44 17.05 3.16
CA HIS A 74 16.41 17.92 3.72
C HIS A 74 14.99 17.43 3.39
N GLU A 75 14.75 17.00 2.15
CA GLU A 75 13.44 16.46 1.76
C GLU A 75 13.10 15.16 2.50
N ARG A 76 14.09 14.30 2.71
CA ARG A 76 13.93 13.07 3.50
C ARG A 76 13.62 13.38 4.97
N GLU A 77 14.25 14.40 5.55
CA GLU A 77 13.93 14.89 6.89
C GLU A 77 12.49 15.41 6.97
N MET A 78 12.05 16.18 5.97
CA MET A 78 10.66 16.66 5.89
C MET A 78 9.65 15.50 5.82
N VAL A 79 9.95 14.45 5.05
CA VAL A 79 9.11 13.24 5.01
C VAL A 79 9.12 12.51 6.35
N GLY A 80 10.28 12.40 7.00
CA GLY A 80 10.43 11.70 8.29
C GLY A 80 9.88 12.46 9.50
N ALA A 81 9.80 13.78 9.43
CA ALA A 81 9.28 14.65 10.49
C ALA A 81 7.75 14.81 10.45
N ALA A 82 7.06 14.20 9.49
CA ALA A 82 5.61 14.26 9.40
C ALA A 82 4.94 13.59 10.62
N THR A 83 3.81 14.14 11.05
CA THR A 83 3.08 13.76 12.28
C THR A 83 2.53 12.35 12.29
N SER A 84 2.29 11.78 11.11
CA SER A 84 1.78 10.42 10.95
C SER A 84 2.35 9.75 9.71
N GLN A 85 2.17 8.43 9.62
CA GLN A 85 2.58 7.68 8.43
C GLN A 85 1.84 8.12 7.17
N ILE A 86 0.55 8.46 7.27
CA ILE A 86 -0.20 8.96 6.12
C ILE A 86 0.31 10.35 5.69
N ASP A 87 0.64 11.22 6.65
CA ASP A 87 1.20 12.54 6.37
C ASP A 87 2.59 12.43 5.72
N SER A 88 3.37 11.42 6.10
CA SER A 88 4.68 11.13 5.49
C SER A 88 4.52 10.81 3.99
N TRP A 89 3.51 10.01 3.63
CA TRP A 89 3.18 9.71 2.23
C TRP A 89 2.68 10.95 1.48
N LYS A 90 1.77 11.74 2.08
CA LYS A 90 1.29 13.00 1.48
C LYS A 90 2.45 13.96 1.23
N LYS A 91 3.37 14.08 2.19
CA LYS A 91 4.57 14.91 2.08
C LYS A 91 5.49 14.46 0.96
N ALA A 92 5.69 13.15 0.81
CA ALA A 92 6.51 12.61 -0.28
C ALA A 92 5.93 12.93 -1.67
N ILE A 93 4.60 12.85 -1.84
CA ILE A 93 3.91 13.24 -3.08
C ILE A 93 4.05 14.75 -3.30
N GLU A 94 3.76 15.56 -2.27
CA GLU A 94 3.86 17.02 -2.34
C GLU A 94 5.25 17.45 -2.82
N ILE A 95 6.32 16.94 -2.19
CA ILE A 95 7.71 17.24 -2.57
C ILE A 95 7.97 16.81 -4.01
N GLY A 96 7.50 15.63 -4.42
CA GLY A 96 7.64 15.15 -5.80
C GLY A 96 7.05 16.12 -6.83
N PHE A 97 5.83 16.60 -6.62
CA PHE A 97 5.21 17.59 -7.50
C PHE A 97 5.93 18.95 -7.46
N ARG A 98 6.31 19.43 -6.28
CA ARG A 98 7.06 20.68 -6.14
C ARG A 98 8.37 20.65 -6.92
N LYS A 99 9.10 19.54 -6.82
CA LYS A 99 10.38 19.31 -7.52
C LYS A 99 10.19 19.23 -9.03
N ARG A 100 9.21 18.44 -9.49
CA ARG A 100 8.91 18.22 -10.92
C ARG A 100 8.47 19.49 -11.64
N TYR A 101 7.61 20.29 -11.00
CA TYR A 101 6.99 21.47 -11.62
C TYR A 101 7.63 22.78 -11.18
N HIS A 102 8.74 22.74 -10.45
CA HIS A 102 9.47 23.90 -9.95
C HIS A 102 8.60 24.89 -9.14
N VAL A 103 7.76 24.36 -8.25
CA VAL A 103 6.84 25.14 -7.39
C VAL A 103 7.27 25.04 -5.92
N PRO A 104 8.29 25.81 -5.46
CA PRO A 104 8.91 25.57 -4.15
C PRO A 104 8.01 25.92 -2.97
N ARG A 105 7.18 26.97 -3.07
CA ARG A 105 6.43 27.52 -1.92
C ARG A 105 4.94 27.76 -2.17
N ALA A 106 4.54 27.92 -3.43
CA ALA A 106 3.16 28.27 -3.75
C ALA A 106 2.21 27.08 -3.53
N ASP A 107 0.92 27.36 -3.40
CA ASP A 107 -0.11 26.33 -3.26
C ASP A 107 -0.20 25.49 -4.55
N LEU A 108 -0.04 24.17 -4.42
CA LEU A 108 -0.09 23.23 -5.53
C LEU A 108 -1.47 23.18 -6.18
N ASN A 109 -2.55 23.48 -5.45
CA ASN A 109 -3.91 23.49 -6.00
C ASN A 109 -4.17 24.63 -6.97
N THR A 110 -3.34 25.68 -6.96
CA THR A 110 -3.51 26.85 -7.83
C THR A 110 -2.36 27.02 -8.80
N SER A 111 -1.16 26.58 -8.41
CA SER A 111 0.08 26.83 -9.15
C SER A 111 0.45 25.73 -10.14
N LEU A 112 -0.09 24.52 -9.98
CA LEU A 112 0.14 23.42 -10.93
C LEU A 112 -0.70 23.61 -12.20
N PRO A 113 -0.17 23.19 -13.38
CA PRO A 113 -0.98 23.00 -14.59
C PRO A 113 -2.18 22.09 -14.33
N VAL A 114 -3.26 22.26 -15.09
CA VAL A 114 -4.55 21.57 -14.87
C VAL A 114 -4.37 20.05 -14.74
N THR A 115 -3.65 19.42 -15.66
CA THR A 115 -3.41 17.97 -15.65
C THR A 115 -2.60 17.54 -14.42
N ALA A 116 -1.50 18.24 -14.12
CA ALA A 116 -0.66 17.96 -12.96
C ALA A 116 -1.43 18.10 -11.64
N ARG A 117 -2.28 19.13 -11.54
CA ARG A 117 -3.15 19.37 -10.40
C ARG A 117 -4.15 18.25 -10.21
N SER A 118 -4.78 17.79 -11.29
CA SER A 118 -5.69 16.65 -11.25
C SER A 118 -4.99 15.38 -10.75
N HIS A 119 -3.80 15.06 -11.28
CA HIS A 119 -3.02 13.94 -10.78
C HIS A 119 -2.69 14.07 -9.30
N TYR A 120 -2.21 15.24 -8.86
CA TYR A 120 -1.92 15.50 -7.45
C TYR A 120 -3.14 15.25 -6.57
N GLN A 121 -4.29 15.84 -6.91
CA GLN A 121 -5.54 15.69 -6.14
C GLN A 121 -6.00 14.23 -6.10
N THR A 122 -5.98 13.53 -7.23
CA THR A 122 -6.32 12.10 -7.30
C THR A 122 -5.42 11.26 -6.40
N LEU A 123 -4.13 11.55 -6.36
CA LEU A 123 -3.19 10.82 -5.50
C LEU A 123 -3.44 11.09 -4.00
N ILE A 124 -3.78 12.33 -3.62
CA ILE A 124 -4.17 12.66 -2.24
C ILE A 124 -5.45 11.93 -1.84
N VAL A 125 -6.47 11.90 -2.71
CA VAL A 125 -7.71 11.14 -2.46
C VAL A 125 -7.41 9.65 -2.30
N ILE A 126 -6.57 9.07 -3.17
CA ILE A 126 -6.17 7.66 -3.07
C ILE A 126 -5.46 7.36 -1.74
N LEU A 127 -4.61 8.26 -1.26
CA LEU A 127 -3.98 8.14 0.04
C LEU A 127 -5.02 8.06 1.16
N ASP A 128 -5.98 8.98 1.16
CA ASP A 128 -7.01 9.05 2.22
C ASP A 128 -8.00 7.89 2.16
N ASP A 129 -8.44 7.49 0.97
CA ASP A 129 -9.47 6.46 0.80
C ASP A 129 -8.91 5.04 0.90
N ASN A 130 -7.64 4.83 0.55
CA ASN A 130 -7.08 3.48 0.40
C ASN A 130 -5.88 3.21 1.31
N LEU A 131 -4.91 4.12 1.41
CA LEU A 131 -3.72 3.87 2.22
C LEU A 131 -3.97 4.12 3.71
N LYS A 132 -4.69 5.18 4.07
CA LYS A 132 -5.00 5.49 5.47
C LYS A 132 -5.73 4.33 6.17
N PRO A 133 -6.78 3.71 5.60
CA PRO A 133 -7.39 2.52 6.21
C PRO A 133 -6.41 1.36 6.42
N ILE A 134 -5.48 1.12 5.48
CA ILE A 134 -4.47 0.06 5.62
C ILE A 134 -3.56 0.33 6.82
N ILE A 135 -3.10 1.57 7.00
CA ILE A 135 -2.26 1.97 8.13
C ILE A 135 -3.02 1.80 9.46
N GLU A 136 -4.28 2.27 9.50
CA GLU A 136 -5.12 2.18 10.69
C GLU A 136 -5.40 0.71 11.09
N ILE A 137 -5.76 -0.13 10.12
CA ILE A 137 -5.97 -1.58 10.34
C ILE A 137 -4.68 -2.23 10.85
N ARG A 138 -3.55 -1.94 10.21
CA ARG A 138 -2.23 -2.46 10.63
C ARG A 138 -1.94 -2.09 12.09
N ASN A 139 -2.22 -0.85 12.50
CA ASN A 139 -1.97 -0.40 13.88
C ASN A 139 -2.79 -1.22 14.88
N LYS A 140 -4.09 -1.41 14.62
CA LYS A 140 -4.97 -2.18 15.50
C LYS A 140 -4.54 -3.65 15.59
N LEU A 141 -4.22 -4.27 14.45
CA LEU A 141 -3.73 -5.66 14.41
C LEU A 141 -2.38 -5.82 15.13
N ALA A 142 -1.46 -4.87 14.97
CA ALA A 142 -0.16 -4.87 15.65
C ALA A 142 -0.30 -4.77 17.18
N HIS A 143 -1.35 -4.11 17.67
CA HIS A 143 -1.68 -4.03 19.10
C HIS A 143 -2.48 -5.24 19.62
N GLY A 144 -2.64 -6.30 18.83
CA GLY A 144 -3.37 -7.50 19.27
C GLY A 144 -4.89 -7.38 19.21
N GLN A 145 -5.44 -6.30 18.63
CA GLN A 145 -6.87 -6.08 18.49
C GLN A 145 -7.45 -6.80 17.25
N TRP A 146 -7.44 -8.13 17.26
CA TRP A 146 -7.77 -8.96 16.08
C TRP A 146 -9.26 -9.28 15.91
N SER A 147 -10.04 -9.16 16.99
CA SER A 147 -11.48 -9.44 17.01
C SER A 147 -12.30 -8.27 17.56
N ARG A 148 -11.83 -7.65 18.65
CA ARG A 148 -12.44 -6.46 19.25
C ARG A 148 -11.46 -5.30 19.17
N THR A 149 -11.76 -4.31 18.34
CA THR A 149 -10.95 -3.09 18.25
C THR A 149 -11.49 -2.03 19.18
N LEU A 150 -10.59 -1.31 19.83
CA LEU A 150 -10.89 -0.21 20.73
C LEU A 150 -10.86 1.12 19.98
N ASN A 151 -11.58 2.11 20.49
CA ASN A 151 -11.47 3.51 20.05
C ASN A 151 -10.11 4.11 20.45
N ASN A 152 -9.90 5.42 20.24
CA ASN A 152 -8.61 6.06 20.56
C ASN A 152 -8.40 6.29 22.06
N ALA A 153 -9.47 6.42 22.85
CA ALA A 153 -9.42 6.58 24.29
C ALA A 153 -9.24 5.24 25.05
N ASN A 154 -9.38 4.11 24.35
CA ASN A 154 -9.36 2.75 24.90
C ASN A 154 -10.43 2.49 25.97
N ASP A 155 -11.55 3.22 25.92
CA ASP A 155 -12.67 3.10 26.85
C ASP A 155 -13.93 2.49 26.21
N ASP A 156 -13.96 2.33 24.88
CA ASP A 156 -15.06 1.70 24.15
C ASP A 156 -14.57 0.98 22.88
N PHE A 157 -15.44 0.17 22.27
CA PHE A 157 -15.20 -0.53 21.02
C PHE A 157 -15.38 0.38 19.79
N SER A 158 -14.47 0.27 18.83
CA SER A 158 -14.62 0.91 17.52
C SER A 158 -15.39 0.00 16.56
N GLN A 159 -16.71 0.18 16.47
CA GLN A 159 -17.57 -0.57 15.54
C GLN A 159 -17.18 -0.35 14.08
N GLU A 160 -16.85 0.89 13.72
CA GLU A 160 -16.37 1.24 12.39
C GLU A 160 -15.12 0.42 12.00
N MET A 161 -14.13 0.35 12.88
CA MET A 161 -12.89 -0.38 12.59
C MET A 161 -13.10 -1.89 12.55
N MET A 162 -13.96 -2.45 13.41
CA MET A 162 -14.34 -3.86 13.33
C MET A 162 -15.01 -4.18 11.99
N SER A 163 -15.90 -3.30 11.51
CA SER A 163 -16.54 -3.43 10.19
C SER A 163 -15.55 -3.32 9.03
N ARG A 164 -14.62 -2.37 9.09
CA ARG A 164 -13.54 -2.25 8.09
C ARG A 164 -12.69 -3.52 8.03
N ILE A 165 -12.29 -4.07 9.18
CA ILE A 165 -11.47 -5.30 9.22
C ILE A 165 -12.28 -6.50 8.69
N SER A 166 -13.54 -6.64 9.06
CA SER A 166 -14.37 -7.79 8.65
C SER A 166 -14.77 -7.78 7.18
N THR A 167 -14.74 -6.62 6.53
CA THR A 167 -15.03 -6.49 5.10
C THR A 167 -13.81 -6.70 4.20
N GLU A 168 -12.60 -6.72 4.77
CA GLU A 168 -11.39 -7.08 4.01
C GLU A 168 -11.41 -8.55 3.59
N ASN A 169 -10.78 -8.82 2.46
CA ASN A 169 -10.64 -10.16 1.94
C ASN A 169 -9.36 -10.32 1.11
N ALA A 170 -9.00 -11.57 0.80
CA ALA A 170 -7.78 -11.88 0.06
C ALA A 170 -7.67 -11.16 -1.29
N LEU A 171 -8.79 -10.85 -1.94
CA LEU A 171 -8.79 -10.19 -3.24
C LEU A 171 -8.51 -8.69 -3.11
N THR A 172 -9.20 -8.01 -2.18
CA THR A 172 -8.95 -6.58 -1.91
C THR A 172 -7.54 -6.34 -1.43
N VAL A 173 -6.99 -7.22 -0.58
CA VAL A 173 -5.59 -7.18 -0.12
C VAL A 173 -4.61 -7.18 -1.30
N LYS A 174 -4.82 -8.06 -2.29
CA LYS A 174 -3.97 -8.13 -3.50
C LYS A 174 -4.02 -6.84 -4.30
N PHE A 175 -5.23 -6.32 -4.54
CA PHE A 175 -5.39 -5.11 -5.32
C PHE A 175 -4.84 -3.88 -4.60
N LYS A 176 -5.02 -3.78 -3.28
CA LYS A 176 -4.40 -2.74 -2.44
C LYS A 176 -2.89 -2.81 -2.49
N LYS A 177 -2.27 -3.99 -2.41
CA LYS A 177 -0.81 -4.14 -2.59
C LYS A 177 -0.34 -3.63 -3.96
N ARG A 178 -1.09 -3.92 -5.02
CA ARG A 178 -0.79 -3.45 -6.37
C ARG A 178 -0.97 -1.93 -6.50
N LEU A 179 -2.03 -1.37 -5.94
CA LEU A 179 -2.26 0.08 -5.88
C LEU A 179 -1.08 0.80 -5.20
N LEU A 180 -0.64 0.31 -4.03
CA LEU A 180 0.47 0.92 -3.31
C LEU A 180 1.82 0.78 -4.03
N ASN A 181 2.01 -0.29 -4.81
CA ASN A 181 3.17 -0.42 -5.70
C ASN A 181 3.20 0.71 -6.72
N TYR A 182 2.09 0.93 -7.45
CA TYR A 182 2.00 1.99 -8.45
C TYR A 182 2.12 3.38 -7.82
N LEU A 183 1.53 3.59 -6.64
CA LEU A 183 1.70 4.82 -5.89
C LEU A 183 3.18 5.12 -5.59
N ALA A 184 3.93 4.11 -5.14
CA ALA A 184 5.35 4.28 -4.87
C ALA A 184 6.19 4.48 -6.15
N GLN A 185 5.79 3.89 -7.27
CA GLN A 185 6.42 4.11 -8.57
C GLN A 185 6.18 5.54 -9.06
N LEU A 186 4.96 6.06 -8.94
CA LEU A 186 4.65 7.45 -9.29
C LEU A 186 5.46 8.46 -8.50
N ILE A 187 5.65 8.25 -7.19
CA ILE A 187 6.53 9.12 -6.41
C ILE A 187 7.97 9.01 -6.91
N GLN A 188 8.44 7.80 -7.19
CA GLN A 188 9.77 7.59 -7.77
C GLN A 188 9.95 8.37 -9.07
N ASP A 189 8.98 8.30 -9.98
CA ASP A 189 9.00 9.01 -11.27
C ASP A 189 8.99 10.53 -11.07
N LEU A 190 8.22 11.04 -10.09
CA LEU A 190 8.19 12.47 -9.75
C LEU A 190 9.54 12.97 -9.24
N VAL A 191 10.22 12.21 -8.37
CA VAL A 191 11.46 12.65 -7.73
C VAL A 191 12.72 12.33 -8.53
N ALA A 192 12.66 11.35 -9.43
CA ALA A 192 13.74 10.97 -10.33
C ALA A 192 13.92 11.98 -11.48
N GLY A 193 14.98 11.81 -12.27
CA GLY A 193 15.26 12.66 -13.44
C GLY A 193 14.16 12.62 -14.51
N ASN A 194 14.21 13.59 -15.45
CA ASN A 194 13.16 13.81 -16.47
C ASN A 194 12.83 12.56 -17.31
N ALA A 195 13.84 11.78 -17.70
CA ALA A 195 13.65 10.61 -18.56
C ALA A 195 12.74 9.53 -17.96
N ALA A 196 12.72 9.35 -16.63
CA ALA A 196 11.85 8.37 -15.98
C ALA A 196 10.39 8.84 -15.98
N PHE A 197 10.16 10.11 -15.69
CA PHE A 197 8.82 10.68 -15.62
C PHE A 197 8.12 10.69 -16.98
N GLU A 198 8.79 11.19 -18.01
CA GLU A 198 8.23 11.26 -19.37
C GLU A 198 7.94 9.86 -19.94
N ARG A 199 8.73 8.86 -19.55
CA ARG A 199 8.58 7.48 -20.04
C ARG A 199 7.51 6.69 -19.29
N ASP A 200 7.47 6.80 -17.96
CA ASP A 200 6.78 5.82 -17.11
C ASP A 200 5.59 6.38 -16.32
N PHE A 201 5.50 7.69 -16.08
CA PHE A 201 4.51 8.26 -15.15
C PHE A 201 3.07 7.98 -15.57
N ASP A 202 2.71 8.27 -16.82
CA ASP A 202 1.34 8.08 -17.33
C ASP A 202 0.92 6.61 -17.32
N LEU A 203 1.87 5.70 -17.61
CA LEU A 203 1.65 4.26 -17.53
C LEU A 203 1.38 3.83 -16.08
N HIS A 204 2.21 4.27 -15.13
CA HIS A 204 1.99 3.97 -13.71
C HIS A 204 0.70 4.58 -13.18
N PHE A 205 0.31 5.78 -13.65
CA PHE A 205 -0.92 6.44 -13.25
C PHE A 205 -2.15 5.68 -13.75
N THR A 206 -2.15 5.30 -15.03
CA THR A 206 -3.20 4.46 -15.63
C THR A 206 -3.36 3.15 -14.85
N ASN A 207 -2.24 2.51 -14.53
CA ASN A 207 -2.22 1.26 -13.78
C ASN A 207 -2.70 1.40 -12.33
N LEU A 208 -2.43 2.55 -11.69
CA LEU A 208 -2.99 2.91 -10.39
C LEU A 208 -4.51 3.01 -10.45
N GLU A 209 -5.06 3.70 -11.44
CA GLU A 209 -6.52 3.82 -11.63
C GLU A 209 -7.17 2.47 -11.92
N HIS A 210 -6.51 1.61 -12.71
CA HIS A 210 -6.96 0.24 -12.95
C HIS A 210 -7.01 -0.56 -11.64
N ALA A 211 -5.96 -0.44 -10.82
CA ALA A 211 -5.92 -1.11 -9.52
C ALA A 211 -7.02 -0.62 -8.58
N LYS A 212 -7.32 0.69 -8.57
CA LYS A 212 -8.44 1.25 -7.81
C LYS A 212 -9.78 0.75 -8.31
N ARG A 213 -10.02 0.75 -9.62
CA ARG A 213 -11.25 0.19 -10.20
C ARG A 213 -11.46 -1.28 -9.84
N ASP A 214 -10.39 -2.07 -9.79
CA ASP A 214 -10.46 -3.46 -9.35
C ASP A 214 -10.82 -3.58 -7.86
N ILE A 215 -10.32 -2.70 -6.99
CA ILE A 215 -10.75 -2.68 -5.57
C ILE A 215 -12.25 -2.42 -5.46
N ASP A 216 -12.76 -1.46 -6.23
CA ASP A 216 -14.13 -0.97 -6.10
C ASP A 216 -15.15 -1.93 -6.75
N ASN A 217 -14.77 -2.61 -7.85
CA ASN A 217 -15.73 -3.29 -8.71
C ASN A 217 -15.60 -4.82 -8.77
N ARG A 218 -14.50 -5.43 -8.30
CA ARG A 218 -14.35 -6.89 -8.43
C ARG A 218 -15.13 -7.64 -7.34
N PRO A 219 -16.11 -8.50 -7.69
CA PRO A 219 -16.86 -9.25 -6.71
C PRO A 219 -16.01 -10.38 -6.11
N TYR A 220 -15.84 -10.34 -4.79
CA TYR A 220 -15.09 -11.35 -4.05
C TYR A 220 -15.72 -12.75 -4.16
N SER A 221 -17.05 -12.85 -4.07
CA SER A 221 -17.79 -14.11 -4.12
C SER A 221 -17.56 -14.87 -5.43
N SER A 222 -17.65 -14.19 -6.58
CA SER A 222 -17.39 -14.79 -7.88
C SER A 222 -15.94 -15.28 -8.02
N TRP A 223 -14.98 -14.51 -7.51
CA TRP A 223 -13.58 -14.90 -7.49
C TRP A 223 -13.35 -16.15 -6.64
N LEU A 224 -13.92 -16.19 -5.42
CA LEU A 224 -13.82 -17.32 -4.50
C LEU A 224 -14.42 -18.60 -5.08
N MET A 225 -15.63 -18.52 -5.66
CA MET A 225 -16.28 -19.65 -6.33
C MET A 225 -15.41 -20.21 -7.47
N SER A 226 -14.77 -19.33 -8.25
CA SER A 226 -13.89 -19.75 -9.34
C SER A 226 -12.66 -20.53 -8.82
N MET A 227 -12.13 -20.13 -7.67
CA MET A 227 -10.97 -20.75 -7.05
C MET A 227 -11.31 -22.13 -6.46
N GLN A 228 -12.44 -22.24 -5.76
CA GLN A 228 -12.95 -23.50 -5.23
C GLN A 228 -13.28 -24.50 -6.34
N LYS A 229 -13.92 -24.04 -7.43
CA LYS A 229 -14.20 -24.89 -8.60
C LYS A 229 -12.92 -25.44 -9.23
N LYS A 230 -11.88 -24.61 -9.40
CA LYS A 230 -10.57 -25.04 -9.92
C LYS A 230 -9.95 -26.10 -9.01
N TYR A 231 -9.99 -25.91 -7.70
CA TYR A 231 -9.48 -26.87 -6.73
C TYR A 231 -10.20 -28.22 -6.80
N GLN A 232 -11.54 -28.22 -6.83
CA GLN A 232 -12.33 -29.44 -6.94
C GLN A 232 -12.06 -30.21 -8.25
N SER A 233 -11.99 -29.51 -9.38
CA SER A 233 -11.66 -30.12 -10.67
C SER A 233 -10.26 -30.74 -10.68
N GLY A 234 -9.27 -30.05 -10.10
CA GLY A 234 -7.91 -30.57 -9.97
C GLY A 234 -7.82 -31.82 -9.10
N ARG A 235 -8.61 -31.91 -8.02
CA ARG A 235 -8.71 -33.13 -7.21
C ARG A 235 -9.28 -34.30 -8.00
N LYS A 236 -10.38 -34.10 -8.72
CA LYS A 236 -11.03 -35.15 -9.53
C LYS A 236 -10.11 -35.70 -10.62
N ALA A 237 -9.28 -34.86 -11.22
CA ALA A 237 -8.33 -35.28 -12.26
C ALA A 237 -7.16 -36.13 -11.72
N ARG A 238 -6.77 -35.97 -10.45
CA ARG A 238 -5.68 -36.75 -9.82
C ARG A 238 -6.12 -38.10 -9.27
N THR A 239 -7.43 -38.27 -9.07
CA THR A 239 -8.04 -39.52 -8.59
C THR A 239 -8.53 -40.43 -9.73
N ARG A 240 -8.38 -39.99 -10.98
CA ARG A 240 -8.61 -40.77 -12.21
C ARG A 240 -7.27 -41.22 -12.76
#